data_AF-A0A1U7IM93-F1
#
_entry.id   AF-A0A1U7IM93-F1
#
_cell.length_a   1.000
_cell.length_b   1.000
_cell.length_c   1.000
_cell.angle_alpha   90.00
_cell.angle_beta   90.00
_cell.angle_gamma   90.00
#
_symmetry.space_group_name_H-M   'P 1'
#
loop_
_entity.id
_entity.type
_entity.pdbx_description
1 polymer ?
#
loop_
_entity_poly.entity_id
_entity_poly.type
_entity_poly.pdbx_seq_one_letter_code
_entity_poly.pdbx_strand_id
1 'polypeptide(L)'
;MHIEKIYYRLKSDLRDGASEEITLVGIPAEDESTAYCVERLRTIAQESKLPNKWQVLEEIKDKVNTIRTLDTRIADRTKVWNELAHFLRTQGVNPDIPNAPLSLPGLPQQIDGEIVEVKDDF
;
A
#
# COMPACT_ATOMS: atom_id res chain seq x y z
N MET A 1 -28.85 -6.10 40.70
CA MET A 1 -27.85 -5.04 40.50
C MET A 1 -27.85 -4.72 39.02
N HIS A 2 -28.45 -3.59 38.61
CA HIS A 2 -28.42 -3.16 37.21
C HIS A 2 -27.17 -2.32 37.00
N ILE A 3 -26.34 -2.70 36.04
CA ILE A 3 -25.19 -1.90 35.61
C ILE A 3 -25.63 -1.15 34.35
N GLU A 4 -25.74 0.17 34.45
CA GLU A 4 -26.19 1.01 33.32
C GLU A 4 -25.09 1.25 32.29
N LYS A 5 -23.83 1.36 32.74
CA LYS A 5 -22.68 1.66 31.89
C LYS A 5 -21.42 0.97 32.42
N ILE A 6 -20.62 0.46 31.49
CA ILE A 6 -19.31 -0.12 31.74
C ILE A 6 -18.28 0.75 31.01
N TYR A 7 -17.30 1.26 31.76
CA TYR A 7 -16.20 2.05 31.22
C TYR A 7 -14.97 1.16 31.11
N TYR A 8 -14.46 1.00 29.89
CA TYR A 8 -13.23 0.27 29.62
C TYR A 8 -12.14 1.25 29.15
N ARG A 9 -11.10 1.39 29.97
CA ARG A 9 -10.00 2.32 29.72
C ARG A 9 -8.78 1.56 29.20
N LEU A 10 -8.35 1.91 28.00
CA LEU A 10 -7.13 1.40 27.39
C LEU A 10 -6.07 2.50 27.42
N LYS A 11 -4.92 2.22 28.04
CA LYS A 11 -3.74 3.06 27.94
C LYS A 11 -2.76 2.41 26.98
N SER A 12 -2.34 3.14 25.96
CA SER A 12 -1.29 2.71 25.04
C SER A 12 -0.10 3.62 25.21
N ASP A 13 1.04 3.03 25.59
CA ASP A 13 2.30 3.74 25.66
C ASP A 13 2.84 3.94 24.24
N LEU A 14 3.03 5.20 23.85
CA LEU A 14 3.72 5.56 22.62
C LEU A 14 5.22 5.68 22.91
N ARG A 15 6.03 5.53 21.86
CA ARG A 15 7.46 5.88 21.93
C ARG A 15 7.57 7.38 22.24
N ASP A 16 8.56 7.75 23.05
CA ASP A 16 8.82 9.11 23.60
C ASP A 16 8.02 9.50 24.87
N GLY A 17 7.43 8.54 25.58
CA GLY A 17 6.79 8.79 26.88
C GLY A 17 5.42 9.47 26.78
N ALA A 18 4.93 9.69 25.56
CA ALA A 18 3.54 10.03 25.32
C ALA A 18 2.66 8.79 25.55
N SER A 19 1.49 8.97 26.16
CA SER A 19 0.50 7.91 26.29
C SER A 19 -0.81 8.38 25.69
N GLU A 20 -1.40 7.57 24.80
CA GLU A 20 -2.77 7.76 24.35
C GLU A 20 -3.70 6.94 25.24
N GLU A 21 -4.74 7.59 25.76
CA GLU A 21 -5.78 6.96 26.56
C GLU A 21 -7.08 6.95 25.76
N ILE A 22 -7.65 5.76 25.57
CA ILE A 22 -8.94 5.57 24.92
C ILE A 22 -9.90 5.04 25.97
N THR A 23 -11.04 5.72 26.14
CA THR A 23 -12.13 5.24 27.00
C THR A 23 -13.26 4.76 26.12
N LEU A 24 -13.58 3.47 26.22
CA LEU A 24 -14.76 2.86 25.60
C LEU A 24 -15.89 2.79 26.62
N VAL A 25 -17.11 3.08 26.17
CA VAL A 25 -18.31 3.02 27.00
C VAL A 25 -19.23 1.95 26.42
N GLY A 26 -19.46 0.88 27.18
CA GLY A 26 -20.43 -0.16 26.87
C GLY A 26 -21.70 0.00 27.69
N ILE A 27 -22.85 -0.19 27.05
CA ILE A 27 -24.14 -0.30 27.72
C ILE A 27 -24.54 -1.78 27.57
N PRO A 28 -24.53 -2.57 28.66
CA PRO A 28 -24.93 -3.97 28.59
C PRO A 28 -26.43 -4.08 28.30
N ALA A 29 -26.82 -5.03 27.44
CA ALA A 29 -28.23 -5.34 27.21
C ALA A 29 -28.90 -5.96 28.46
N GLU A 30 -30.23 -6.00 28.51
CA GLU A 30 -30.99 -6.47 29.69
C GLU A 30 -30.66 -7.91 30.10
N ASP A 31 -30.24 -8.74 29.14
CA ASP A 31 -29.83 -10.14 29.30
C ASP A 31 -28.31 -10.36 29.18
N GLU A 32 -27.53 -9.30 28.99
CA GLU A 32 -26.09 -9.38 28.79
C GLU A 32 -25.36 -9.42 30.13
N SER A 33 -24.52 -10.45 30.33
CA SER A 33 -23.63 -10.46 31.49
C SER A 33 -22.59 -9.35 31.38
N THR A 34 -22.26 -8.75 32.51
CA THR A 34 -21.24 -7.69 32.59
C THR A 34 -19.88 -8.17 32.11
N ALA A 35 -19.54 -9.44 32.35
CA ALA A 35 -18.33 -10.08 31.87
C ALA A 35 -18.29 -10.13 30.33
N TYR A 36 -19.41 -10.48 29.70
CA TYR A 36 -19.51 -10.51 28.25
C TYR A 36 -19.38 -9.11 27.64
N CYS A 37 -20.01 -8.09 28.24
CA CYS A 37 -19.85 -6.71 27.81
C CYS A 37 -18.40 -6.22 27.93
N VAL A 38 -17.67 -6.63 28.97
CA VAL A 38 -16.24 -6.30 29.12
C VAL A 38 -15.38 -6.97 28.06
N GLU A 39 -15.59 -8.26 27.77
CA GLU A 39 -14.84 -8.95 26.72
C GLU A 39 -15.13 -8.35 25.34
N ARG A 40 -16.38 -7.98 25.05
CA ARG A 40 -16.73 -7.26 23.81
C ARG A 40 -15.99 -5.92 23.70
N LEU A 41 -15.96 -5.12 24.78
CA LEU A 41 -15.20 -3.87 24.80
C LEU A 41 -13.69 -4.11 24.63
N ARG A 42 -13.15 -5.20 25.20
CA ARG A 42 -11.75 -5.59 25.00
C ARG A 42 -11.46 -5.95 23.56
N THR A 43 -12.29 -6.75 22.91
CA THR A 43 -12.13 -7.12 21.49
C THR A 43 -12.17 -5.88 20.61
N ILE A 44 -13.15 -5.01 20.80
CA ILE A 44 -13.24 -3.73 20.10
C ILE A 44 -11.98 -2.90 20.34
N ALA A 45 -11.46 -2.85 21.57
CA ALA A 45 -10.22 -2.14 21.87
C ALA A 45 -9.00 -2.75 21.19
N GLN A 46 -8.93 -4.08 21.04
CA GLN A 46 -7.84 -4.77 20.34
C GLN A 46 -7.90 -4.58 18.83
N GLU A 47 -9.09 -4.60 18.24
CA GLU A 47 -9.31 -4.28 16.83
C GLU A 47 -9.09 -2.79 16.53
N SER A 48 -9.46 -1.93 17.50
CA SER A 48 -9.27 -0.47 17.43
C SER A 48 -7.89 -0.02 17.88
N LYS A 49 -7.01 -0.93 18.33
CA LYS A 49 -5.56 -0.70 18.27
C LYS A 49 -5.21 -0.69 16.79
N LEU A 50 -5.60 0.41 16.13
CA LEU A 50 -5.20 0.82 14.81
C LEU A 50 -3.71 0.54 14.69
N PRO A 51 -3.25 0.07 13.51
CA PRO A 51 -1.82 -0.10 13.27
C PRO A 51 -1.13 1.15 13.78
N ASN A 52 -0.14 0.92 14.63
CA ASN A 52 0.53 1.97 15.41
C ASN A 52 0.75 3.14 14.46
N LYS A 53 0.33 4.38 14.77
CA LYS A 53 0.40 5.52 13.80
C LYS A 53 1.77 5.60 13.09
N TRP A 54 2.80 5.13 13.79
CA TRP A 54 4.16 4.89 13.30
C TRP A 54 4.31 3.84 12.19
N GLN A 55 3.69 2.67 12.30
CA GLN A 55 3.65 1.65 11.24
C GLN A 55 2.98 2.21 9.98
N VAL A 56 1.87 2.94 10.13
CA VAL A 56 1.20 3.59 9.01
C VAL A 56 2.09 4.67 8.38
N LEU A 57 2.79 5.47 9.19
CA LEU A 57 3.75 6.47 8.69
C LEU A 57 4.96 5.84 7.99
N GLU A 58 5.44 4.69 8.46
CA GLU A 58 6.53 3.94 7.86
C GLU A 58 6.12 3.34 6.52
N GLU A 59 4.95 2.69 6.46
CA GLU A 59 4.36 2.22 5.20
C GLU A 59 4.12 3.36 4.19
N ILE A 60 3.67 4.53 4.66
CA ILE A 60 3.50 5.71 3.79
C ILE A 60 4.86 6.16 3.23
N LYS A 61 5.91 6.22 4.05
CA LYS A 61 7.26 6.59 3.59
C LYS A 61 7.79 5.60 2.54
N ASP A 62 7.60 4.31 2.77
CA ASP A 62 8.03 3.26 1.85
C ASP A 62 7.29 3.32 0.52
N LYS A 63 5.97 3.58 0.56
CA LYS A 63 5.17 3.78 -0.66
C LYS A 63 5.59 5.04 -1.42
N VAL A 64 5.90 6.14 -0.73
CA VAL A 64 6.42 7.37 -1.36
C VAL A 64 7.76 7.12 -2.06
N ASN A 65 8.67 6.39 -1.44
CA ASN A 65 9.94 6.01 -2.05
C ASN A 65 9.76 5.11 -3.28
N THR A 66 8.80 4.19 -3.21
CA THR A 66 8.43 3.32 -4.33
C THR A 66 7.90 4.13 -5.52
N ILE A 67 6.99 5.08 -5.27
CA ILE A 67 6.45 5.98 -6.30
C ILE A 67 7.59 6.77 -6.95
N ARG A 68 8.49 7.36 -6.17
CA ARG A 68 9.63 8.13 -6.70
C ARG A 68 10.55 7.29 -7.59
N THR A 69 10.75 6.03 -7.23
CA THR A 69 11.54 5.07 -8.03
C THR A 69 10.83 4.74 -9.34
N LEU A 70 9.51 4.52 -9.29
CA LEU A 70 8.69 4.29 -10.48
C LEU A 70 8.68 5.50 -11.42
N ASP A 71 8.54 6.70 -10.89
CA ASP A 71 8.58 7.94 -11.68
C ASP A 71 9.91 8.09 -12.42
N THR A 72 11.02 7.78 -11.75
CA THR A 72 12.35 7.79 -12.37
C THR A 72 12.43 6.77 -13.51
N ARG A 73 11.96 5.53 -13.28
CA ARG A 73 11.93 4.48 -14.31
C ARG A 73 11.03 4.83 -15.49
N ILE A 74 9.89 5.48 -15.24
CA ILE A 74 8.99 5.96 -16.29
C ILE A 74 9.72 7.03 -17.11
N ALA A 75 10.35 8.02 -16.48
CA ALA A 75 11.10 9.06 -17.17
C ALA A 75 12.21 8.48 -18.07
N ASP A 76 12.99 7.52 -17.56
CA ASP A 76 14.03 6.84 -18.32
C ASP A 76 13.46 6.09 -19.53
N ARG A 77 12.38 5.31 -19.34
CA ARG A 77 11.71 4.60 -20.43
C ARG A 77 11.10 5.55 -21.47
N THR A 78 10.52 6.66 -21.02
CA THR A 78 9.99 7.70 -21.92
C THR A 78 11.11 8.31 -22.75
N LYS A 79 12.28 8.54 -22.17
CA LYS A 79 13.45 9.03 -22.91
C LYS A 79 13.87 8.05 -24.00
N VAL A 80 14.01 6.77 -23.66
CA VAL A 80 14.36 5.71 -24.63
C VAL A 80 13.32 5.62 -25.74
N TRP A 81 12.03 5.69 -25.40
CA TRP A 81 10.94 5.70 -26.39
C TRP A 81 11.04 6.92 -27.32
N ASN A 82 11.31 8.10 -26.79
CA ASN A 82 11.45 9.32 -27.59
C ASN A 82 12.65 9.24 -28.55
N GLU A 83 13.78 8.68 -28.10
CA GLU A 83 14.96 8.44 -28.94
C GLU A 83 14.65 7.45 -30.07
N LEU A 84 13.98 6.34 -29.75
CA LEU A 84 13.53 5.36 -30.74
C LEU A 84 12.54 5.96 -31.74
N ALA A 85 11.55 6.71 -31.26
CA ALA A 85 10.56 7.39 -32.09
C ALA A 85 11.24 8.40 -33.03
N HIS A 86 12.23 9.15 -32.54
CA HIS A 86 13.04 10.04 -33.37
C HIS A 86 13.78 9.24 -34.46
N PHE A 87 14.45 8.15 -34.11
CA PHE A 87 15.12 7.29 -35.08
C PHE A 87 14.15 6.76 -36.15
N LEU A 88 12.99 6.24 -35.77
CA LEU A 88 11.99 5.75 -36.71
C LEU A 88 11.50 6.83 -37.66
N ARG A 89 11.25 8.06 -37.16
CA ARG A 89 10.89 9.20 -38.00
C ARG A 89 11.98 9.54 -39.01
N THR A 90 13.27 9.45 -38.65
CA THR A 90 14.37 9.65 -39.61
C THR A 90 14.42 8.58 -40.70
N GLN A 91 13.91 7.39 -40.42
CA GLN A 91 13.78 6.29 -41.39
C GLN A 91 12.46 6.34 -42.17
N GLY A 92 11.64 7.39 -41.99
CA GLY A 92 10.34 7.52 -42.65
C GLY A 92 9.21 6.67 -42.06
N VAL A 93 9.45 6.03 -40.90
CA VAL A 93 8.46 5.24 -40.18
C VAL A 93 7.74 6.12 -39.16
N ASN A 94 6.39 6.10 -39.16
CA ASN A 94 5.60 6.82 -38.17
C ASN A 94 5.50 6.00 -36.86
N PRO A 95 6.10 6.44 -35.75
CA PRO A 95 6.12 5.70 -34.48
C PRO A 95 4.83 5.84 -33.67
N ASP A 96 3.93 6.75 -34.06
CA ASP A 96 2.72 7.08 -33.30
C ASP A 96 1.52 6.19 -33.69
N ILE A 97 1.75 5.14 -34.50
CA ILE A 97 0.74 4.15 -34.91
C ILE A 97 0.64 3.08 -33.81
N PRO A 98 -0.51 2.94 -33.13
CA PRO A 98 -0.71 1.83 -32.21
C PRO A 98 -0.67 0.52 -33.01
N ASN A 99 0.19 -0.42 -32.59
CA ASN A 99 0.47 -1.70 -33.26
C ASN A 99 1.28 -1.61 -34.57
N ALA A 100 2.35 -0.81 -34.61
CA ALA A 100 3.36 -0.98 -35.66
C ALA A 100 3.88 -2.45 -35.62
N PRO A 101 3.82 -3.21 -36.73
CA PRO A 101 4.34 -4.57 -36.74
C PRO A 101 5.83 -4.55 -36.42
N LEU A 102 6.23 -5.30 -35.39
CA LEU A 102 7.62 -5.52 -34.93
C LEU A 102 8.42 -6.30 -35.99
N SER A 103 8.65 -5.69 -37.14
CA SER A 103 9.49 -6.23 -38.20
C SER A 103 10.23 -5.09 -38.85
N LEU A 104 11.22 -4.56 -38.14
CA LEU A 104 12.23 -3.66 -38.68
C LEU A 104 13.46 -4.51 -39.01
N PRO A 105 13.81 -4.69 -40.29
CA PRO A 105 15.06 -5.35 -40.65
C PRO A 105 16.22 -4.42 -40.29
N GLY A 106 17.08 -4.85 -39.34
CA GLY A 106 18.35 -4.17 -39.05
C GLY A 106 18.58 -3.72 -37.59
N LEU A 107 17.67 -3.99 -36.64
CA LEU A 107 18.02 -3.83 -35.22
C LEU A 107 18.95 -4.97 -34.78
N PRO A 108 20.01 -4.70 -34.00
CA PRO A 108 20.87 -5.75 -33.45
C PRO A 108 20.01 -6.74 -32.65
N GLN A 109 20.08 -8.01 -33.03
CA GLN A 109 19.41 -9.08 -32.31
C GLN A 109 20.04 -9.23 -30.91
N GLN A 110 19.15 -9.34 -29.93
CA GLN A 110 19.39 -9.95 -28.61
C GLN A 110 20.13 -9.09 -27.58
N ILE A 111 19.34 -8.48 -26.69
CA ILE A 111 19.78 -8.29 -25.30
C ILE A 111 19.23 -9.51 -24.57
N ASP A 112 20.11 -10.42 -24.12
CA ASP A 112 19.75 -11.52 -23.25
C ASP A 112 19.13 -10.96 -21.96
N GLY A 113 17.81 -10.90 -21.94
CA GLY A 113 17.01 -10.57 -20.78
C GLY A 113 16.42 -11.86 -20.24
N GLU A 114 16.97 -12.34 -19.13
CA GLU A 114 16.43 -13.46 -18.36
C GLU A 114 14.95 -13.16 -18.02
N ILE A 115 14.03 -13.97 -18.55
CA ILE A 115 12.62 -13.92 -18.16
C ILE A 115 12.54 -14.50 -16.76
N VAL A 116 12.47 -13.64 -15.75
CA VAL A 116 12.11 -14.08 -14.39
C VAL A 116 10.59 -14.25 -14.38
N GLU A 117 10.13 -15.49 -14.55
CA GLU A 117 8.75 -15.87 -14.24
C GLU A 117 8.51 -15.69 -12.75
N VAL A 118 7.75 -14.65 -12.39
CA VAL A 118 7.15 -14.55 -11.06
C VAL A 118 5.90 -15.42 -11.08
N LYS A 119 5.97 -16.58 -10.43
CA LYS A 119 4.78 -17.36 -10.08
C LYS A 119 4.12 -16.72 -8.87
N ASP A 120 2.97 -16.09 -9.09
CA ASP A 120 2.04 -15.75 -8.02
C ASP A 120 1.30 -17.03 -7.63
N ASP A 121 1.69 -17.65 -6.52
CA ASP A 121 0.90 -18.67 -5.84
C ASP A 121 -0.16 -17.97 -4.97
N PHE A 122 -1.41 -18.00 -5.44
CA PHE A 122 -2.61 -17.80 -4.62
C PHE A 122 -2.98 -19.08 -3.87
#